data_AF-A0A534NZP2-F1
#
_entry.id   AF-A0A534NZP2-F1
#
_cell.length_a   1.000
_cell.length_b   1.000
_cell.length_c   1.000
_cell.angle_alpha   90.00
_cell.angle_beta   90.00
_cell.angle_gamma   90.00
#
_symmetry.space_group_name_H-M   'P 1'
#
loop_
_entity.id
_entity.type
_entity.pdbx_description
1 polymer ?
#
loop_
_entity_poly.entity_id
_entity_poly.type
_entity_poly.pdbx_seq_one_letter_code
_entity_poly.pdbx_strand_id
1 'polypeptide(L)'
;MSAGPITRRGFLGRTAALTVGFSLAPLARAFAQSAAPVGPKLPGSLQTNRNLDGWLRINPDGSVTAFTGKVEIGQGIVTALAQIVADELDVDLARVTMISGDTATTPNEGVTSGSRSIEDSGAALRAACAEARAILVETAASKLSVPASSLRVENGVVSAPGGGRATYGELTSEATFKREATGQAKPKPPSAHRFTGKSIPRRDIPAKVTGGPAYVHDMRLPGMIFGRVVRPPSPRAKLISVDEQAVRSMPGVVAVVRDGSFLAVAAEREEQAVAAARGLDKTAKWQQTPSLPPTGRALFDHMRQQPSQTNVIGEKSESAPAAVKTLAATFTRPFQAHAAIGPSCAVAHWENGKLHVWSHTQGPFPLRGELAKALKIPPSDITVTHREGSGCYGHN
;
A
#
# COMPACT_ATOMS: atom_id res chain seq x y z
N MET A 1 42.03 -15.16 -55.57
CA MET A 1 40.62 -15.01 -56.00
C MET A 1 40.01 -13.85 -55.23
N SER A 2 39.42 -12.91 -55.96
CA SER A 2 39.00 -11.57 -55.53
C SER A 2 37.93 -11.61 -54.42
N ALA A 3 38.07 -10.77 -53.39
CA ALA A 3 37.05 -10.54 -52.37
C ALA A 3 36.00 -9.57 -52.92
N GLY A 4 34.76 -10.06 -53.10
CA GLY A 4 33.63 -9.26 -53.58
C GLY A 4 33.12 -8.24 -52.55
N PRO A 5 32.33 -7.23 -52.97
CA PRO A 5 31.91 -6.13 -52.11
C PRO A 5 30.86 -6.58 -51.08
N ILE A 6 31.04 -6.15 -49.83
CA ILE A 6 30.08 -6.35 -48.73
C ILE A 6 28.81 -5.54 -49.03
N THR A 7 27.68 -6.20 -49.24
CA THR A 7 26.38 -5.54 -49.40
C THR A 7 25.72 -5.29 -48.05
N ARG A 8 24.97 -4.18 -47.91
CA ARG A 8 24.26 -3.75 -46.69
C ARG A 8 23.35 -4.82 -46.06
N ARG A 9 22.95 -5.85 -46.81
CA ARG A 9 22.08 -6.94 -46.34
C ARG A 9 22.86 -8.12 -45.73
N GLY A 10 24.18 -8.20 -45.93
CA GLY A 10 25.05 -9.23 -45.36
C GLY A 10 25.66 -8.91 -43.98
N PHE A 11 25.55 -7.66 -43.51
CA PHE A 11 26.15 -7.22 -42.24
C PHE A 11 25.27 -7.51 -41.00
N LEU A 12 23.99 -7.88 -41.18
CA LEU A 12 23.09 -8.19 -40.06
C LEU A 12 23.03 -9.68 -39.69
N GLY A 13 23.82 -10.53 -40.35
CA GLY A 13 23.74 -11.99 -40.15
C GLY A 13 24.74 -12.60 -39.16
N ARG A 14 25.79 -11.88 -38.74
CA ARG A 14 26.87 -12.46 -37.92
C ARG A 14 27.55 -11.43 -37.03
N THR A 15 26.89 -11.03 -35.95
CA THR A 15 27.51 -10.64 -34.66
C THR A 15 26.39 -10.42 -33.65
N ALA A 16 26.26 -11.32 -32.69
CA ALA A 16 25.56 -11.04 -31.45
C ALA A 16 26.40 -10.03 -30.67
N ALA A 17 26.05 -8.75 -30.77
CA ALA A 17 26.57 -7.70 -29.90
C ALA A 17 25.44 -7.31 -28.93
N LEU A 18 25.63 -7.67 -27.66
CA LEU A 18 24.83 -7.14 -26.56
C LEU A 18 25.23 -5.68 -26.37
N THR A 19 24.48 -4.75 -26.96
CA THR A 19 24.63 -3.32 -26.67
C THR A 19 23.87 -3.00 -25.40
N VAL A 20 24.56 -2.88 -24.27
CA VAL A 20 24.00 -2.29 -23.04
C VAL A 20 24.10 -0.78 -23.16
N GLY A 21 23.04 -0.15 -23.66
CA GLY A 21 22.88 1.30 -23.62
C GLY A 21 22.22 1.71 -22.30
N PHE A 22 22.94 2.42 -21.43
CA PHE A 22 22.31 3.12 -20.31
C PHE A 22 21.77 4.46 -20.81
N SER A 23 20.45 4.62 -20.86
CA SER A 23 19.84 5.93 -20.88
C SER A 23 19.75 6.46 -19.45
N LEU A 24 20.47 7.54 -19.17
CA LEU A 24 20.19 8.38 -18.00
C LEU A 24 18.93 9.20 -18.30
N ALA A 25 17.78 8.54 -18.28
CA ALA A 25 16.49 9.22 -18.25
C ALA A 25 16.21 9.69 -16.81
N PRO A 26 15.71 10.92 -16.61
CA PRO A 26 15.34 11.39 -15.29
C PRO A 26 14.20 10.55 -14.74
N LEU A 27 14.24 10.27 -13.43
CA LEU A 27 13.30 9.52 -12.61
C LEU A 27 11.83 9.94 -12.83
N ALA A 28 11.22 9.52 -13.94
CA ALA A 28 9.79 9.42 -14.07
C ALA A 28 9.36 8.16 -13.31
N ARG A 29 8.39 8.32 -12.40
CA ARG A 29 7.81 7.26 -11.57
C ARG A 29 7.74 5.92 -12.29
N ALA A 30 8.63 5.02 -11.90
CA ALA A 30 8.50 3.60 -12.19
C ALA A 30 7.30 3.08 -11.39
N PHE A 31 6.09 3.24 -11.92
CA PHE A 31 5.19 2.10 -11.87
C PHE A 31 5.94 1.02 -12.63
N ALA A 32 6.39 -0.02 -11.94
CA ALA A 32 6.94 -1.19 -12.60
C ALA A 32 5.92 -1.60 -13.67
N GLN A 33 6.25 -1.36 -14.95
CA GLN A 33 5.62 -2.07 -16.05
C GLN A 33 6.10 -3.51 -15.91
N SER A 34 5.47 -4.23 -14.98
CA SER A 34 5.37 -5.68 -15.07
C SER A 34 4.89 -5.97 -16.48
N ALA A 35 5.56 -6.89 -17.18
CA ALA A 35 5.01 -7.48 -18.39
C ALA A 35 3.52 -7.79 -18.15
N ALA A 36 2.67 -7.52 -19.15
CA ALA A 36 1.25 -7.81 -19.06
C ALA A 36 1.09 -9.27 -18.60
N PRO A 37 0.36 -9.55 -17.51
CA PRO A 37 0.26 -10.89 -16.97
C PRO A 37 -0.24 -11.85 -18.06
N VAL A 38 0.50 -12.93 -18.31
CA VAL A 38 0.08 -13.98 -19.25
C VAL A 38 -1.07 -14.75 -18.59
N GLY A 39 -2.29 -14.54 -19.07
CA GLY A 39 -3.48 -15.20 -18.51
C GLY A 39 -4.79 -14.47 -18.76
N PRO A 40 -5.93 -15.00 -18.27
CA PRO A 40 -7.22 -14.32 -18.30
C PRO A 40 -7.15 -12.97 -17.59
N LYS A 41 -7.95 -12.02 -18.08
CA LYS A 41 -8.14 -10.73 -17.41
C LYS A 41 -8.88 -10.97 -16.09
N LEU A 42 -8.23 -10.66 -14.98
CA LEU A 42 -8.77 -10.78 -13.63
C LEU A 42 -9.19 -9.40 -13.09
N PRO A 43 -10.20 -9.33 -12.20
CA PRO A 43 -10.70 -8.06 -11.70
C PRO A 43 -9.75 -7.41 -10.68
N GLY A 44 -9.63 -6.09 -10.77
CA GLY A 44 -8.93 -5.26 -9.79
C GLY A 44 -7.50 -5.74 -9.50
N SER A 45 -7.12 -5.71 -8.21
CA SER A 45 -5.78 -6.08 -7.75
C SER A 45 -5.44 -7.57 -7.93
N LEU A 46 -6.42 -8.44 -8.18
CA LEU A 46 -6.17 -9.88 -8.43
C LEU A 46 -5.38 -10.07 -9.73
N GLN A 47 -5.46 -9.12 -10.67
CA GLN A 47 -4.70 -9.14 -11.92
C GLN A 47 -3.18 -9.17 -11.71
N THR A 48 -2.69 -8.49 -10.68
CA THR A 48 -1.25 -8.36 -10.38
C THR A 48 -0.82 -9.19 -9.16
N ASN A 49 -1.78 -9.74 -8.42
CA ASN A 49 -1.54 -10.61 -7.27
C ASN A 49 -2.41 -11.87 -7.41
N ARG A 50 -2.06 -12.80 -8.31
CA ARG A 50 -3.01 -13.83 -8.78
C ARG A 50 -3.22 -15.00 -7.82
N ASN A 51 -2.31 -15.23 -6.88
CA ASN A 51 -2.36 -16.40 -5.98
C ASN A 51 -3.49 -16.27 -4.94
N LEU A 52 -4.38 -17.26 -4.85
CA LEU A 52 -5.55 -17.23 -3.96
C LEU A 52 -5.17 -17.20 -2.48
N ASP A 53 -4.13 -17.94 -2.08
CA ASP A 53 -3.60 -17.96 -0.72
C ASP A 53 -2.98 -16.63 -0.26
N GLY A 54 -2.72 -15.70 -1.20
CA GLY A 54 -2.38 -14.32 -0.91
C GLY A 54 -3.57 -13.43 -0.54
N TRP A 55 -4.81 -13.87 -0.80
CA TRP A 55 -6.04 -13.08 -0.57
C TRP A 55 -6.88 -13.60 0.59
N LEU A 56 -6.87 -14.92 0.83
CA LEU A 56 -7.59 -15.50 1.93
C LEU A 56 -6.99 -16.82 2.42
N ARG A 57 -7.29 -17.13 3.67
CA ARG A 57 -7.08 -18.41 4.34
C ARG A 57 -8.34 -18.79 5.07
N ILE A 58 -8.77 -20.04 4.91
CA ILE A 58 -9.81 -20.65 5.72
C ILE A 58 -9.11 -21.52 6.76
N ASN A 59 -9.47 -21.33 8.03
CA ASN A 59 -8.87 -22.07 9.13
C ASN A 59 -9.68 -23.36 9.42
N PRO A 60 -9.08 -24.37 10.06
CA PRO A 60 -9.77 -25.63 10.38
C PRO A 60 -11.02 -25.48 11.26
N ASP A 61 -11.14 -24.39 12.02
CA ASP A 61 -12.32 -24.05 12.83
C ASP A 61 -13.44 -23.38 12.00
N GLY A 62 -13.24 -23.19 10.70
CA GLY A 62 -14.18 -22.53 9.80
C GLY A 62 -14.14 -21.00 9.83
N SER A 63 -13.23 -20.39 10.60
CA SER A 63 -12.96 -18.95 10.51
C SER A 63 -12.18 -18.59 9.24
N VAL A 64 -12.30 -17.35 8.80
CA VAL A 64 -11.68 -16.84 7.56
C VAL A 64 -10.73 -15.71 7.91
N THR A 65 -9.49 -15.80 7.46
CA THR A 65 -8.56 -14.66 7.44
C THR A 65 -8.47 -14.16 5.99
N ALA A 66 -8.81 -12.91 5.74
CA ALA A 66 -8.68 -12.29 4.41
C ALA A 66 -7.67 -11.14 4.45
N PHE A 67 -7.00 -10.93 3.32
CA PHE A 67 -5.83 -10.06 3.23
C PHE A 67 -6.06 -8.94 2.21
N THR A 68 -5.63 -7.74 2.54
CA THR A 68 -5.64 -6.60 1.61
C THR A 68 -4.38 -5.75 1.80
N GLY A 69 -3.78 -5.33 0.70
CA GLY A 69 -2.72 -4.32 0.68
C GLY A 69 -3.25 -2.90 0.88
N LYS A 70 -4.55 -2.67 0.69
CA LYS A 70 -5.19 -1.38 0.97
C LYS A 70 -5.36 -1.19 2.48
N VAL A 71 -5.32 0.07 2.91
CA VAL A 71 -5.33 0.49 4.31
C VAL A 71 -6.53 1.37 4.69
N GLU A 72 -6.96 1.28 5.94
CA GLU A 72 -8.00 2.12 6.53
C GLU A 72 -7.48 3.51 6.84
N ILE A 73 -8.09 4.55 6.26
CA ILE A 73 -7.74 5.95 6.50
C ILE A 73 -8.96 6.82 6.79
N GLY A 74 -10.08 6.20 7.18
CA GLY A 74 -11.32 6.87 7.58
C GLY A 74 -12.55 6.48 6.78
N GLN A 75 -12.44 5.79 5.63
CA GLN A 75 -13.60 5.45 4.79
C GLN A 75 -14.39 4.22 5.28
N GLY A 76 -13.82 3.39 6.16
CA GLY A 76 -14.43 2.12 6.62
C GLY A 76 -14.23 0.97 5.64
N ILE A 77 -13.19 1.01 4.80
CA ILE A 77 -12.95 0.01 3.76
C ILE A 77 -12.72 -1.38 4.35
N VAL A 78 -12.05 -1.49 5.50
CA VAL A 78 -11.74 -2.81 6.07
C VAL A 78 -13.02 -3.54 6.49
N THR A 79 -14.01 -2.79 7.00
CA THR A 79 -15.35 -3.33 7.30
C THR A 79 -16.09 -3.70 6.01
N ALA A 80 -16.06 -2.84 4.99
CA ALA A 80 -16.70 -3.10 3.70
C ALA A 80 -16.11 -4.33 2.97
N LEU A 81 -14.79 -4.50 2.99
CA LEU A 81 -14.11 -5.67 2.42
C LEU A 81 -14.48 -6.95 3.19
N ALA A 82 -14.62 -6.87 4.52
CA ALA A 82 -15.10 -8.00 5.32
C ALA A 82 -16.54 -8.41 4.93
N GLN A 83 -17.43 -7.44 4.63
CA GLN A 83 -18.79 -7.74 4.14
C GLN A 83 -18.76 -8.49 2.80
N ILE A 84 -17.89 -8.07 1.87
CA ILE A 84 -17.70 -8.73 0.57
C ILE A 84 -17.24 -10.18 0.77
N VAL A 85 -16.24 -10.39 1.63
CA VAL A 85 -15.70 -11.73 1.94
C VAL A 85 -16.79 -12.62 2.58
N ALA A 86 -17.53 -12.09 3.54
CA ALA A 86 -18.59 -12.83 4.24
C ALA A 86 -19.72 -13.26 3.29
N ASP A 87 -20.19 -12.35 2.44
CA ASP A 87 -21.25 -12.63 1.46
C ASP A 87 -20.81 -13.64 0.41
N GLU A 88 -19.59 -13.48 -0.09
CA GLU A 88 -19.06 -14.36 -1.12
C GLU A 88 -18.75 -15.76 -0.58
N LEU A 89 -18.27 -15.89 0.66
CA LEU A 89 -18.01 -17.21 1.26
C LEU A 89 -19.21 -17.84 1.95
N ASP A 90 -20.37 -17.16 2.04
CA ASP A 90 -21.52 -17.62 2.82
C ASP A 90 -21.18 -17.89 4.28
N VAL A 91 -20.42 -17.00 4.93
CA VAL A 91 -20.08 -17.12 6.36
C VAL A 91 -20.65 -15.95 7.14
N ASP A 92 -20.84 -16.13 8.45
CA ASP A 92 -21.13 -15.02 9.33
C ASP A 92 -19.98 -13.99 9.33
N LEU A 93 -20.32 -12.70 9.34
CA LEU A 93 -19.34 -11.60 9.32
C LEU A 93 -18.36 -11.67 10.51
N ALA A 94 -18.80 -12.17 11.68
CA ALA A 94 -17.95 -12.34 12.86
C ALA A 94 -16.85 -13.39 12.65
N ARG A 95 -16.99 -14.28 11.67
CA ARG A 95 -15.98 -15.30 11.35
C ARG A 95 -14.85 -14.79 10.45
N VAL A 96 -14.98 -13.60 9.85
CA VAL A 96 -13.93 -13.05 8.99
C VAL A 96 -13.06 -12.05 9.75
N THR A 97 -11.75 -12.27 9.72
CA THR A 97 -10.71 -11.36 10.20
C THR A 97 -9.98 -10.78 9.00
N MET A 98 -9.90 -9.45 8.93
CA MET A 98 -9.15 -8.76 7.89
C MET A 98 -7.75 -8.41 8.38
N ILE A 99 -6.74 -8.74 7.59
CA ILE A 99 -5.37 -8.23 7.75
C ILE A 99 -5.11 -7.23 6.62
N SER A 100 -4.70 -6.01 7.00
CA SER A 100 -4.62 -4.86 6.10
C SER A 100 -3.25 -4.20 6.17
N GLY A 101 -2.66 -3.91 5.01
CA GLY A 101 -1.44 -3.12 4.87
C GLY A 101 -0.20 -3.68 5.55
N ASP A 102 -0.04 -5.00 5.58
CA ASP A 102 1.13 -5.67 6.14
C ASP A 102 1.98 -6.30 5.03
N THR A 103 3.15 -5.73 4.80
CA THR A 103 4.03 -6.15 3.68
C THR A 103 4.59 -7.56 3.76
N ALA A 104 4.44 -8.26 4.91
CA ALA A 104 4.84 -9.65 5.05
C ALA A 104 3.72 -10.63 4.67
N THR A 105 2.45 -10.21 4.73
CA THR A 105 1.30 -11.13 4.62
C THR A 105 0.26 -10.74 3.60
N THR A 106 0.18 -9.47 3.20
CA THR A 106 -0.87 -8.97 2.30
C THR A 106 -0.38 -8.82 0.85
N PRO A 107 -1.29 -8.78 -0.14
CA PRO A 107 -0.89 -8.55 -1.52
C PRO A 107 -0.37 -7.12 -1.71
N ASN A 108 0.54 -6.93 -2.67
CA ASN A 108 1.01 -5.60 -3.02
C ASN A 108 -0.03 -4.91 -3.91
N GLU A 109 -0.92 -4.14 -3.29
CA GLU A 109 -1.96 -3.37 -3.95
C GLU A 109 -1.58 -1.89 -4.19
N GLY A 110 -0.29 -1.56 -4.01
CA GLY A 110 0.22 -0.20 -4.15
C GLY A 110 -0.27 0.73 -3.05
N VAL A 111 -0.72 1.93 -3.43
CA VAL A 111 -1.14 2.98 -2.51
C VAL A 111 -2.68 3.00 -2.39
N THR A 112 -3.19 3.22 -1.18
CA THR A 112 -4.59 3.64 -0.98
C THR A 112 -4.75 5.08 -1.46
N SER A 113 -5.34 5.29 -2.63
CA SER A 113 -5.62 6.64 -3.16
C SER A 113 -6.77 6.63 -4.18
N GLY A 114 -7.35 7.79 -4.44
CA GLY A 114 -8.35 7.98 -5.51
C GLY A 114 -9.67 7.25 -5.29
N SER A 115 -9.98 6.86 -4.04
CA SER A 115 -11.18 6.07 -3.68
C SER A 115 -11.29 4.73 -4.40
N ARG A 116 -10.16 4.15 -4.82
CA ARG A 116 -10.11 2.90 -5.58
C ARG A 116 -10.10 1.62 -4.75
N SER A 117 -10.06 1.69 -3.42
CA SER A 117 -9.88 0.47 -2.60
C SER A 117 -10.99 -0.56 -2.81
N ILE A 118 -12.26 -0.13 -2.91
CA ILE A 118 -13.37 -1.05 -3.20
C ILE A 118 -13.36 -1.51 -4.66
N GLU A 119 -13.03 -0.61 -5.59
CA GLU A 119 -12.92 -0.92 -7.03
C GLU A 119 -11.83 -1.97 -7.30
N ASP A 120 -10.64 -1.80 -6.72
CA ASP A 120 -9.48 -2.65 -6.93
C ASP A 120 -9.52 -3.89 -6.01
N SER A 121 -9.49 -3.67 -4.69
CA SER A 121 -9.36 -4.75 -3.69
C SER A 121 -10.68 -5.46 -3.45
N GLY A 122 -11.79 -4.73 -3.43
CA GLY A 122 -13.12 -5.33 -3.28
C GLY A 122 -13.46 -6.25 -4.44
N ALA A 123 -13.16 -5.84 -5.68
CA ALA A 123 -13.34 -6.71 -6.85
C ALA A 123 -12.41 -7.93 -6.82
N ALA A 124 -11.17 -7.75 -6.38
CA ALA A 124 -10.20 -8.84 -6.22
C ALA A 124 -10.63 -9.88 -5.17
N LEU A 125 -10.96 -9.43 -3.95
CA LEU A 125 -11.43 -10.29 -2.87
C LEU A 125 -12.72 -11.02 -3.25
N ARG A 126 -13.66 -10.32 -3.91
CA ARG A 126 -14.89 -10.94 -4.39
C ARG A 126 -14.62 -12.07 -5.39
N ALA A 127 -13.70 -11.89 -6.34
CA ALA A 127 -13.35 -12.95 -7.28
C ALA A 127 -12.56 -14.10 -6.62
N ALA A 128 -11.59 -13.78 -5.78
CA ALA A 128 -10.80 -14.77 -5.05
C ALA A 128 -11.68 -15.63 -4.12
N CYS A 129 -12.64 -15.01 -3.41
CA CYS A 129 -13.59 -15.72 -2.55
C CYS A 129 -14.58 -16.56 -3.36
N ALA A 130 -15.03 -16.09 -4.53
CA ALA A 130 -15.90 -16.88 -5.41
C ALA A 130 -15.19 -18.18 -5.85
N GLU A 131 -13.90 -18.07 -6.19
CA GLU A 131 -13.09 -19.21 -6.61
C GLU A 131 -12.78 -20.15 -5.43
N ALA A 132 -12.47 -19.60 -4.25
CA ALA A 132 -12.30 -20.41 -3.05
C ALA A 132 -13.58 -21.17 -2.67
N ARG A 133 -14.76 -20.53 -2.75
CA ARG A 133 -16.05 -21.20 -2.55
C ARG A 133 -16.25 -22.34 -3.56
N ALA A 134 -15.96 -22.09 -4.84
CA ALA A 134 -16.08 -23.13 -5.87
C ALA A 134 -15.18 -24.34 -5.57
N ILE A 135 -13.92 -24.11 -5.17
CA ILE A 135 -12.99 -25.18 -4.77
C ILE A 135 -13.56 -25.99 -3.60
N LEU A 136 -14.09 -25.32 -2.57
CA LEU A 136 -14.68 -26.00 -1.41
C LEU A 136 -15.91 -26.83 -1.80
N VAL A 137 -16.77 -26.30 -2.66
CA VAL A 137 -17.96 -27.01 -3.15
C VAL A 137 -17.56 -28.24 -3.96
N GLU A 138 -16.56 -28.15 -4.85
CA GLU A 138 -16.05 -29.31 -5.60
C GLU A 138 -15.37 -30.35 -4.69
N THR A 139 -14.66 -29.89 -3.66
CA THR A 139 -14.06 -30.77 -2.66
C THR A 139 -15.14 -31.52 -1.88
N ALA A 140 -16.20 -30.81 -1.46
CA ALA A 140 -17.35 -31.41 -0.80
C ALA A 140 -18.12 -32.36 -1.72
N ALA A 141 -18.28 -32.03 -3.00
CA ALA A 141 -18.91 -32.88 -4.01
C ALA A 141 -18.19 -34.21 -4.15
N SER A 142 -16.86 -34.17 -4.22
CA SER A 142 -16.02 -35.36 -4.28
C SER A 142 -16.16 -36.20 -3.00
N LYS A 143 -16.07 -35.55 -1.82
CA LYS A 143 -16.18 -36.20 -0.51
C LYS A 143 -17.54 -36.85 -0.26
N LEU A 144 -18.62 -36.20 -0.70
CA LEU A 144 -19.99 -36.65 -0.52
C LEU A 144 -20.48 -37.52 -1.70
N SER A 145 -19.68 -37.70 -2.75
CA SER A 145 -20.03 -38.44 -3.97
C SER A 145 -21.34 -37.97 -4.62
N VAL A 146 -21.54 -36.65 -4.69
CA VAL A 146 -22.71 -36.01 -5.33
C VAL A 146 -22.27 -34.92 -6.30
N PRO A 147 -23.09 -34.53 -7.30
CA PRO A 147 -22.75 -33.42 -8.19
C PRO A 147 -22.65 -32.09 -7.43
N ALA A 148 -21.61 -31.30 -7.72
CA ALA A 148 -21.41 -29.97 -7.13
C ALA A 148 -22.62 -29.03 -7.30
N SER A 149 -23.31 -29.13 -8.44
CA SER A 149 -24.54 -28.37 -8.73
C SER A 149 -25.72 -28.69 -7.82
N SER A 150 -25.69 -29.82 -7.10
CA SER A 150 -26.72 -30.21 -6.12
C SER A 150 -26.46 -29.66 -4.72
N LEU A 151 -25.24 -29.16 -4.46
CA LEU A 151 -24.82 -28.70 -3.14
C LEU A 151 -25.28 -27.27 -2.87
N ARG A 152 -25.53 -26.99 -1.59
CA ARG A 152 -25.83 -25.64 -1.09
C ARG A 152 -24.82 -25.27 -0.02
N VAL A 153 -24.45 -23.99 0.02
CA VAL A 153 -23.60 -23.44 1.06
C VAL A 153 -24.43 -22.52 1.93
N GLU A 154 -24.38 -22.73 3.24
CA GLU A 154 -24.97 -21.84 4.22
C GLU A 154 -24.09 -21.79 5.47
N ASN A 155 -23.72 -20.58 5.90
CA ASN A 155 -22.90 -20.33 7.08
C ASN A 155 -21.59 -21.18 7.16
N GLY A 156 -20.91 -21.33 6.04
CA GLY A 156 -19.69 -22.13 5.89
C GLY A 156 -19.91 -23.64 5.95
N VAL A 157 -21.16 -24.11 5.79
CA VAL A 157 -21.51 -25.53 5.72
C VAL A 157 -22.01 -25.86 4.33
N VAL A 158 -21.36 -26.82 3.67
CA VAL A 158 -21.80 -27.38 2.39
C VAL A 158 -22.71 -28.56 2.67
N SER A 159 -23.94 -28.53 2.17
CA SER A 159 -24.96 -29.56 2.41
C SER A 159 -25.50 -30.13 1.10
N ALA A 160 -25.68 -31.46 1.07
CA ALA A 160 -26.29 -32.21 -0.02
C ALA A 160 -27.78 -32.50 0.27
N PRO A 161 -28.63 -32.67 -0.76
CA PRO A 161 -30.05 -33.01 -0.58
C PRO A 161 -30.29 -34.32 0.18
N GLY A 162 -29.35 -35.27 0.09
CA GLY A 162 -29.40 -36.55 0.81
C GLY A 162 -28.96 -36.48 2.28
N GLY A 163 -28.76 -35.28 2.85
CA GLY A 163 -28.41 -35.07 4.25
C GLY A 163 -26.90 -35.05 4.55
N GLY A 164 -26.05 -35.45 3.60
CA GLY A 164 -24.60 -35.33 3.72
C GLY A 164 -24.14 -33.88 3.88
N ARG A 165 -23.14 -33.64 4.72
CA ARG A 165 -22.61 -32.30 4.98
C ARG A 165 -21.12 -32.30 5.25
N ALA A 166 -20.48 -31.18 4.93
CA ALA A 166 -19.11 -30.87 5.31
C ALA A 166 -18.99 -29.37 5.59
N THR A 167 -18.32 -29.02 6.67
CA THR A 167 -17.95 -27.64 6.99
C THR A 167 -16.74 -27.21 6.17
N TYR A 168 -16.58 -25.91 5.95
CA TYR A 168 -15.36 -25.38 5.32
C TYR A 168 -14.09 -25.81 6.03
N GLY A 169 -14.09 -25.84 7.36
CA GLY A 169 -12.95 -26.29 8.18
C GLY A 169 -12.51 -27.71 7.82
N GLU A 170 -13.47 -28.65 7.74
CA GLU A 170 -13.22 -30.05 7.37
C GLU A 170 -12.75 -30.25 5.92
N LEU A 171 -12.99 -29.26 5.05
CA LEU A 171 -12.59 -29.31 3.64
C LEU A 171 -11.20 -28.69 3.40
N THR A 172 -10.67 -27.91 4.37
CA THR A 172 -9.42 -27.16 4.19
C THR A 172 -8.19 -28.03 3.94
N SER A 173 -8.13 -29.24 4.49
CA SER A 173 -7.00 -30.16 4.30
C SER A 173 -6.94 -30.77 2.90
N GLU A 174 -8.07 -30.82 2.20
CA GLU A 174 -8.22 -31.40 0.87
C GLU A 174 -8.26 -30.31 -0.23
N ALA A 175 -8.70 -29.10 0.12
CA ALA A 175 -8.76 -27.95 -0.77
C ALA A 175 -7.37 -27.32 -1.02
N THR A 176 -7.01 -27.12 -2.30
CA THR A 176 -5.74 -26.49 -2.68
C THR A 176 -5.91 -25.01 -3.02
N PHE A 177 -5.56 -24.12 -2.08
CA PHE A 177 -5.56 -22.66 -2.29
C PHE A 177 -4.24 -22.08 -2.79
N LYS A 178 -3.14 -22.84 -2.72
CA LYS A 178 -1.81 -22.43 -3.22
C LYS A 178 -1.74 -22.55 -4.75
N ARG A 179 -2.53 -21.72 -5.43
CA ARG A 179 -2.64 -21.66 -6.90
C ARG A 179 -3.09 -20.28 -7.35
N GLU A 180 -2.81 -19.95 -8.62
CA GLU A 180 -3.35 -18.75 -9.25
C GLU A 180 -4.86 -18.87 -9.47
N ALA A 181 -5.54 -17.73 -9.33
CA ALA A 181 -6.93 -17.55 -9.70
C ALA A 181 -7.11 -17.71 -11.22
N THR A 182 -8.13 -18.48 -11.58
CA THR A 182 -8.54 -18.75 -12.96
C THR A 182 -9.53 -17.72 -13.48
N GLY A 183 -10.29 -17.07 -12.58
CA GLY A 183 -11.35 -16.12 -12.95
C GLY A 183 -12.61 -16.79 -13.53
N GLN A 184 -12.72 -18.12 -13.44
CA GLN A 184 -13.86 -18.88 -13.97
C GLN A 184 -15.04 -18.93 -13.00
N ALA A 185 -14.79 -18.85 -11.70
CA ALA A 185 -15.83 -18.85 -10.69
C ALA A 185 -16.62 -17.53 -10.74
N LYS A 186 -17.94 -17.63 -10.93
CA LYS A 186 -18.82 -16.46 -10.98
C LYS A 186 -19.06 -15.93 -9.56
N PRO A 187 -18.79 -14.64 -9.30
CA PRO A 187 -19.20 -14.01 -8.06
C PRO A 187 -20.71 -14.05 -7.86
N LYS A 188 -21.14 -14.07 -6.60
CA LYS A 188 -22.55 -14.02 -6.27
C LYS A 188 -23.23 -12.75 -6.76
N PRO A 189 -24.48 -12.81 -7.26
CA PRO A 189 -25.20 -11.61 -7.67
C PRO A 189 -25.53 -10.73 -6.45
N PRO A 190 -25.73 -9.41 -6.63
CA PRO A 190 -26.08 -8.50 -5.54
C PRO A 190 -27.32 -8.92 -4.73
N SER A 191 -28.29 -9.59 -5.36
CA SER A 191 -29.49 -10.10 -4.70
C SER A 191 -29.21 -11.19 -3.66
N ALA A 192 -28.03 -11.82 -3.69
CA ALA A 192 -27.61 -12.84 -2.73
C ALA A 192 -26.74 -12.27 -1.60
N HIS A 193 -26.48 -10.96 -1.59
CA HIS A 193 -25.66 -10.31 -0.56
C HIS A 193 -26.46 -10.12 0.73
N ARG A 194 -25.89 -10.58 1.85
CA ARG A 194 -26.46 -10.44 3.19
C ARG A 194 -25.93 -9.22 3.90
N PHE A 195 -24.69 -8.80 3.63
CA PHE A 195 -24.00 -7.75 4.36
C PHE A 195 -23.62 -6.55 3.48
N THR A 196 -23.14 -6.77 2.25
CA THR A 196 -22.65 -5.73 1.34
C THR A 196 -23.74 -4.69 1.06
N GLY A 197 -23.39 -3.41 1.14
CA GLY A 197 -24.32 -2.28 0.97
C GLY A 197 -25.14 -1.95 2.22
N LYS A 198 -25.03 -2.71 3.31
CA LYS A 198 -25.67 -2.38 4.59
C LYS A 198 -24.75 -1.56 5.49
N SER A 199 -25.35 -0.67 6.27
CA SER A 199 -24.67 0.11 7.30
C SER A 199 -24.43 -0.76 8.53
N ILE A 200 -23.29 -1.44 8.57
CA ILE A 200 -22.87 -2.29 9.70
C ILE A 200 -21.91 -1.50 10.59
N PRO A 201 -21.98 -1.64 11.94
CA PRO A 201 -21.03 -1.03 12.84
C PRO A 201 -19.58 -1.35 12.46
N ARG A 202 -18.78 -0.30 12.32
CA ARG A 202 -17.37 -0.39 11.96
C ARG A 202 -16.53 -0.94 13.12
N ARG A 203 -15.62 -1.84 12.78
CA ARG A 203 -14.75 -2.53 13.77
C ARG A 203 -13.75 -1.60 14.45
N ASP A 204 -13.33 -0.54 13.77
CA ASP A 204 -12.34 0.42 14.26
C ASP A 204 -12.93 1.51 15.18
N ILE A 205 -14.25 1.72 15.16
CA ILE A 205 -14.90 2.80 15.93
C ILE A 205 -14.82 2.59 17.45
N PRO A 206 -15.11 1.40 18.01
CA PRO A 206 -15.16 1.23 19.47
C PRO A 206 -13.88 1.69 20.19
N ALA A 207 -12.70 1.35 19.66
CA ALA A 207 -11.42 1.78 20.24
C ALA A 207 -11.27 3.30 20.24
N LYS A 208 -11.70 3.97 19.16
CA LYS A 208 -11.60 5.43 19.00
C LYS A 208 -12.51 6.19 19.97
N VAL A 209 -13.76 5.74 20.13
CA VAL A 209 -14.76 6.48 20.93
C VAL A 209 -14.65 6.22 22.43
N THR A 210 -14.02 5.12 22.83
CA THR A 210 -13.78 4.77 24.23
C THR A 210 -12.46 5.33 24.77
N GLY A 211 -11.64 5.98 23.92
CA GLY A 211 -10.29 6.42 24.28
C GLY A 211 -9.28 5.28 24.41
N GLY A 212 -9.59 4.11 23.84
CA GLY A 212 -8.65 3.00 23.73
C GLY A 212 -7.57 3.23 22.66
N PRO A 213 -6.55 2.37 22.59
CA PRO A 213 -5.50 2.47 21.58
C PRO A 213 -6.09 2.28 20.18
N ALA A 214 -5.99 3.31 19.35
CA ALA A 214 -6.58 3.32 18.01
C ALA A 214 -5.60 3.79 16.94
N TYR A 215 -4.58 4.55 17.33
CA TYR A 215 -3.63 5.14 16.40
C TYR A 215 -2.21 4.63 16.66
N VAL A 216 -1.34 4.74 15.65
CA VAL A 216 0.10 4.45 15.81
C VAL A 216 0.73 5.23 16.97
N HIS A 217 0.21 6.43 17.27
CA HIS A 217 0.64 7.27 18.39
C HIS A 217 0.43 6.64 19.77
N ASP A 218 -0.52 5.72 19.90
CA ASP A 218 -0.85 5.04 21.15
C ASP A 218 0.06 3.84 21.41
N MET A 219 0.81 3.38 20.39
CA MET A 219 1.68 2.22 20.51
C MET A 219 2.81 2.46 21.50
N ARG A 220 3.01 1.50 22.41
CA ARG A 220 4.11 1.47 23.36
C ARG A 220 4.73 0.07 23.31
N LEU A 221 6.00 -0.01 22.93
CA LEU A 221 6.76 -1.27 22.96
C LEU A 221 7.60 -1.34 24.25
N PRO A 222 7.91 -2.54 24.75
CA PRO A 222 8.88 -2.69 25.84
C PRO A 222 10.21 -2.02 25.50
N GLY A 223 10.72 -1.18 26.40
CA GLY A 223 11.98 -0.45 26.19
C GLY A 223 11.96 0.62 25.09
N MET A 224 10.77 1.03 24.62
CA MET A 224 10.65 2.04 23.56
C MET A 224 11.28 3.37 23.96
N ILE A 225 12.14 3.90 23.08
CA ILE A 225 12.75 5.23 23.18
C ILE A 225 12.11 6.18 22.14
N PHE A 226 12.25 7.48 22.36
CA PHE A 226 11.58 8.52 21.58
C PHE A 226 12.58 9.30 20.73
N GLY A 227 12.33 9.32 19.41
CA GLY A 227 13.14 10.06 18.44
C GLY A 227 12.62 11.46 18.17
N ARG A 228 13.53 12.42 17.92
CA ARG A 228 13.24 13.74 17.37
C ARG A 228 14.27 14.15 16.33
N VAL A 229 13.80 14.67 15.19
CA VAL A 229 14.65 15.21 14.13
C VAL A 229 14.73 16.73 14.29
N VAL A 230 15.94 17.28 14.18
CA VAL A 230 16.14 18.73 14.04
C VAL A 230 16.04 19.07 12.55
N ARG A 231 15.00 19.80 12.18
CA ARG A 231 14.73 20.14 10.78
C ARG A 231 15.65 21.27 10.33
N PRO A 232 16.31 21.18 9.16
CA PRO A 232 17.05 22.30 8.60
C PRO A 232 16.13 23.52 8.40
N PRO A 233 16.66 24.76 8.53
CA PRO A 233 15.85 25.98 8.45
C PRO A 233 15.31 26.29 7.04
N SER A 234 15.90 25.69 6.00
CA SER A 234 15.47 25.84 4.61
C SER A 234 15.83 24.63 3.75
N PRO A 235 15.15 24.40 2.60
CA PRO A 235 15.52 23.34 1.68
C PRO A 235 16.98 23.47 1.23
N ARG A 236 17.71 22.34 1.20
CA ARG A 236 19.13 22.27 0.82
C ARG A 236 20.10 23.02 1.75
N ALA A 237 19.65 23.50 2.90
CA ALA A 237 20.55 24.03 3.92
C ALA A 237 21.57 22.96 4.34
N LYS A 238 22.84 23.37 4.48
CA LYS A 238 23.93 22.48 4.86
C LYS A 238 24.34 22.75 6.29
N LEU A 239 24.41 21.71 7.11
CA LEU A 239 24.91 21.84 8.47
C LEU A 239 26.43 22.07 8.44
N ILE A 240 26.87 23.17 9.04
CA ILE A 240 28.29 23.51 9.19
C ILE A 240 28.81 22.89 10.48
N SER A 241 28.18 23.23 11.60
CA SER A 241 28.58 22.79 12.94
C SER A 241 27.40 22.72 13.89
N VAL A 242 27.55 21.97 14.98
CA VAL A 242 26.57 21.82 16.08
C VAL A 242 27.32 21.31 17.31
N ASP A 243 26.90 21.68 18.51
CA ASP A 243 27.44 21.13 19.75
C ASP A 243 26.67 19.87 20.13
N GLU A 244 27.20 18.71 19.75
CA GLU A 244 26.61 17.41 20.04
C GLU A 244 26.88 17.00 21.50
N GLN A 245 27.99 17.43 22.09
CA GLN A 245 28.48 16.91 23.38
C GLN A 245 27.62 17.43 24.54
N ALA A 246 27.23 18.70 24.49
CA ALA A 246 26.30 19.27 25.47
C ALA A 246 24.98 18.49 25.50
N VAL A 247 24.47 18.09 24.32
CA VAL A 247 23.21 17.35 24.21
C VAL A 247 23.35 15.89 24.62
N ARG A 248 24.46 15.22 24.28
CA ARG A 248 24.75 13.85 24.75
C ARG A 248 24.74 13.74 26.28
N SER A 249 25.10 14.82 26.98
CA SER A 249 25.16 14.87 28.44
C SER A 249 23.81 15.20 29.10
N MET A 250 22.75 15.43 28.31
CA MET A 250 21.42 15.74 28.86
C MET A 250 20.75 14.48 29.45
N PRO A 251 19.96 14.62 30.53
CA PRO A 251 19.30 13.48 31.17
C PRO A 251 18.43 12.67 30.21
N GLY A 252 18.63 11.35 30.19
CA GLY A 252 17.87 10.38 29.41
C GLY A 252 18.13 10.40 27.90
N VAL A 253 19.10 11.18 27.41
CA VAL A 253 19.53 11.09 26.01
C VAL A 253 20.28 9.78 25.80
N VAL A 254 19.76 8.97 24.88
CA VAL A 254 20.33 7.66 24.51
C VAL A 254 21.25 7.80 23.30
N ALA A 255 20.90 8.67 22.36
CA ALA A 255 21.70 8.88 21.15
C ALA A 255 21.55 10.30 20.59
N VAL A 256 22.65 10.80 20.01
CA VAL A 256 22.68 11.96 19.11
C VAL A 256 23.23 11.47 17.78
N VAL A 257 22.45 11.61 16.71
CA VAL A 257 22.77 11.13 15.36
C VAL A 257 23.01 12.31 14.45
N ARG A 258 24.16 12.31 13.77
CA ARG A 258 24.50 13.22 12.69
C ARG A 258 24.92 12.43 11.46
N ASP A 259 24.23 12.64 10.34
CA ASP A 259 24.60 12.09 9.03
C ASP A 259 24.57 13.22 7.99
N GLY A 260 25.73 13.78 7.69
CA GLY A 260 25.86 14.99 6.88
C GLY A 260 25.09 16.17 7.48
N SER A 261 23.98 16.54 6.85
CA SER A 261 23.06 17.61 7.29
C SER A 261 21.81 17.10 8.00
N PHE A 262 21.68 15.79 8.19
CA PHE A 262 20.63 15.21 9.01
C PHE A 262 21.07 15.21 10.49
N LEU A 263 20.17 15.68 11.37
CA LEU A 263 20.37 15.68 12.82
C LEU A 263 19.15 15.09 13.51
N ALA A 264 19.39 14.18 14.44
CA ALA A 264 18.35 13.59 15.29
C ALA A 264 18.87 13.25 16.69
N VAL A 265 17.94 13.08 17.61
CA VAL A 265 18.19 12.59 18.97
C VAL A 265 17.23 11.46 19.29
N ALA A 266 17.65 10.57 20.18
CA ALA A 266 16.78 9.60 20.83
C ALA A 266 16.94 9.70 22.34
N ALA A 267 15.82 9.61 23.08
CA ALA A 267 15.82 9.68 24.53
C ALA A 267 14.80 8.71 25.15
N GLU A 268 14.96 8.39 26.43
CA GLU A 268 14.09 7.47 27.18
C GLU A 268 12.63 7.97 27.27
N ARG A 269 12.43 9.30 27.31
CA ARG A 269 11.10 9.93 27.35
C ARG A 269 10.92 10.98 26.26
N GLU A 270 9.67 11.22 25.89
CA GLU A 270 9.31 12.11 24.80
C GLU A 270 9.73 13.56 25.04
N GLU A 271 9.48 14.08 26.25
CA GLU A 271 9.83 15.45 26.62
C GLU A 271 11.36 15.65 26.69
N GLN A 272 12.12 14.61 27.03
CA GLN A 272 13.59 14.62 26.98
C GLN A 272 14.08 14.70 25.53
N ALA A 273 13.49 13.91 24.62
CA ALA A 273 13.83 13.97 23.20
C ALA A 273 13.52 15.35 22.60
N VAL A 274 12.40 15.96 22.99
CA VAL A 274 12.05 17.34 22.58
C VAL A 274 13.06 18.36 23.11
N ALA A 275 13.43 18.27 24.39
CA ALA A 275 14.43 19.16 24.99
C ALA A 275 15.80 19.02 24.32
N ALA A 276 16.25 17.78 24.07
CA ALA A 276 17.51 17.48 23.41
C ALA A 276 17.56 17.99 21.96
N ALA A 277 16.48 17.81 21.19
CA ALA A 277 16.38 18.35 19.84
C ALA A 277 16.43 19.88 19.82
N ARG A 278 15.75 20.55 20.76
CA ARG A 278 15.86 22.01 20.94
C ARG A 278 17.26 22.45 21.36
N GLY A 279 17.97 21.63 22.13
CA GLY A 279 19.37 21.87 22.49
C GLY A 279 20.28 21.89 21.26
N LEU A 280 20.16 20.88 20.39
CA LEU A 280 20.91 20.84 19.12
C LEU A 280 20.55 22.01 18.21
N ASP A 281 19.27 22.33 18.07
CA ASP A 281 18.79 23.41 17.19
C ASP A 281 19.42 24.78 17.55
N LYS A 282 19.57 25.07 18.85
CA LYS A 282 20.18 26.32 19.34
C LYS A 282 21.65 26.48 18.94
N THR A 283 22.39 25.37 18.86
CA THR A 283 23.84 25.39 18.57
C THR A 283 24.14 25.09 17.11
N ALA A 284 23.18 24.55 16.36
CA ALA A 284 23.33 24.23 14.95
C ALA A 284 23.56 25.50 14.09
N LYS A 285 24.63 25.48 13.31
CA LYS A 285 24.97 26.51 12.34
C LYS A 285 24.76 25.96 10.94
N TRP A 286 23.93 26.65 10.17
CA TRP A 286 23.52 26.23 8.84
C TRP A 286 24.00 27.21 7.79
N GLN A 287 24.59 26.70 6.71
CA GLN A 287 24.72 27.44 5.46
C GLN A 287 23.37 27.39 4.75
N GLN A 288 22.82 28.55 4.43
CA GLN A 288 21.53 28.67 3.75
C GLN A 288 21.70 29.37 2.40
N THR A 289 20.81 29.06 1.47
CA THR A 289 20.70 29.75 0.19
C THR A 289 19.24 30.13 0.00
N PRO A 290 18.90 31.40 -0.32
CA PRO A 290 17.53 31.78 -0.64
C PRO A 290 17.01 30.91 -1.79
N SER A 291 16.04 30.05 -1.51
CA SER A 291 15.56 29.06 -2.48
C SER A 291 14.05 28.88 -2.52
N LEU A 292 13.31 29.69 -1.75
CA LEU A 292 11.85 29.61 -1.73
C LEU A 292 11.28 30.36 -2.95
N PRO A 293 10.23 29.82 -3.59
CA PRO A 293 9.55 30.53 -4.67
C PRO A 293 8.82 31.77 -4.12
N PRO A 294 8.42 32.71 -5.00
CA PRO A 294 7.59 33.83 -4.59
C PRO A 294 6.23 33.35 -4.05
N THR A 295 5.58 34.17 -3.23
CA THR A 295 4.27 33.88 -2.64
C THR A 295 3.13 34.54 -3.43
N GLY A 296 1.89 34.19 -3.09
CA GLY A 296 0.70 34.80 -3.68
C GLY A 296 0.57 34.52 -5.18
N ARG A 297 0.18 35.55 -5.95
CA ARG A 297 -0.10 35.39 -7.39
C ARG A 297 1.15 35.09 -8.22
N ALA A 298 2.28 35.68 -7.84
CA ALA A 298 3.57 35.51 -8.51
C ALA A 298 4.08 34.06 -8.48
N LEU A 299 3.64 33.25 -7.50
CA LEU A 299 3.91 31.82 -7.46
C LEU A 299 3.44 31.10 -8.72
N PHE A 300 2.26 31.42 -9.23
CA PHE A 300 1.68 30.71 -10.38
C PHE A 300 2.42 31.02 -11.67
N ASP A 301 2.90 32.26 -11.83
CA ASP A 301 3.71 32.65 -12.97
C ASP A 301 5.09 32.00 -12.90
N HIS A 302 5.69 31.96 -11.71
CA HIS A 302 6.94 31.22 -11.47
C HIS A 302 6.80 29.73 -11.79
N MET A 303 5.70 29.09 -11.38
CA MET A 303 5.43 27.67 -11.67
C MET A 303 5.33 27.38 -13.17
N ARG A 304 4.70 28.28 -13.95
CA ARG A 304 4.58 28.12 -15.42
C ARG A 304 5.91 28.24 -16.15
N GLN A 305 6.87 28.96 -15.57
CA GLN A 305 8.21 29.13 -16.12
C GLN A 305 9.16 27.97 -15.78
N GLN A 306 8.76 27.08 -14.87
CA GLN A 306 9.59 25.93 -14.53
C GLN A 306 9.60 24.90 -15.67
N PRO A 307 10.70 24.12 -15.81
CA PRO A 307 10.71 22.97 -16.70
C PRO A 307 9.51 22.08 -16.43
N SER A 308 8.76 21.75 -17.48
CA SER A 308 7.56 20.92 -17.40
C SER A 308 7.63 19.79 -18.41
N GLN A 309 6.96 18.68 -18.08
CA GLN A 309 6.71 17.58 -19.01
C GLN A 309 5.24 17.60 -19.39
N THR A 310 4.97 17.77 -20.69
CA THR A 310 3.60 17.75 -21.21
C THR A 310 3.12 16.32 -21.35
N ASN A 311 2.10 15.96 -20.57
CA ASN A 311 1.37 14.71 -20.74
C ASN A 311 0.11 14.99 -21.56
N VAL A 312 0.09 14.49 -22.80
CA VAL A 312 -1.10 14.58 -23.65
C VAL A 312 -2.10 13.53 -23.17
N ILE A 313 -3.23 13.99 -22.60
CA ILE A 313 -4.28 13.11 -22.02
C ILE A 313 -5.16 12.50 -23.13
N GLY A 314 -5.18 13.11 -24.31
CA GLY A 314 -5.82 12.59 -25.52
C GLY A 314 -5.67 13.56 -26.68
N GLU A 315 -5.45 13.03 -27.87
CA GLU A 315 -5.47 13.80 -29.13
C GLU A 315 -6.79 13.51 -29.85
N LYS A 316 -7.51 14.56 -30.24
CA LYS A 316 -8.65 14.41 -31.15
C LYS A 316 -8.11 14.32 -32.57
N SER A 317 -8.27 13.16 -33.20
CA SER A 317 -7.73 12.87 -34.54
C SER A 317 -8.73 13.08 -35.70
N GLU A 318 -10.00 13.39 -35.41
CA GLU A 318 -11.03 13.63 -36.44
C GLU A 318 -11.38 15.11 -36.59
N SER A 319 -11.81 15.52 -37.80
CA SER A 319 -12.36 16.85 -38.06
C SER A 319 -13.65 17.04 -37.27
N ALA A 320 -13.55 17.59 -36.06
CA ALA A 320 -14.72 18.01 -35.33
C ALA A 320 -15.46 19.11 -36.13
N PRO A 321 -16.81 19.08 -36.19
CA PRO A 321 -17.56 20.18 -36.78
C PRO A 321 -17.19 21.52 -36.11
N ALA A 322 -17.29 22.62 -36.87
CA ALA A 322 -16.94 23.94 -36.38
C ALA A 322 -17.67 24.23 -35.05
N ALA A 323 -16.91 24.62 -34.03
CA ALA A 323 -17.49 24.91 -32.72
C ALA A 323 -18.46 26.10 -32.86
N VAL A 324 -19.71 25.90 -32.41
CA VAL A 324 -20.72 26.98 -32.37
C VAL A 324 -20.32 28.09 -31.39
N LYS A 325 -19.59 27.74 -30.32
CA LYS A 325 -19.05 28.68 -29.32
C LYS A 325 -17.83 28.06 -28.62
N THR A 326 -16.77 28.84 -28.48
CA THR A 326 -15.58 28.47 -27.71
C THR A 326 -15.56 29.25 -26.40
N LEU A 327 -15.38 28.55 -25.28
CA LEU A 327 -15.16 29.15 -23.96
C LEU A 327 -13.75 28.83 -23.50
N ALA A 328 -13.02 29.84 -23.05
CA ALA A 328 -11.69 29.69 -22.48
C ALA A 328 -11.65 30.29 -21.08
N ALA A 329 -11.05 29.55 -20.14
CA ALA A 329 -10.84 30.01 -18.77
C ALA A 329 -9.54 29.43 -18.24
N THR A 330 -8.87 30.19 -17.36
CA THR A 330 -7.67 29.73 -16.65
C THR A 330 -7.99 29.61 -15.18
N PHE A 331 -7.67 28.45 -14.60
CA PHE A 331 -7.87 28.17 -13.18
C PHE A 331 -6.52 27.96 -12.50
N THR A 332 -6.45 28.32 -11.22
CA THR A 332 -5.29 28.07 -10.36
C THR A 332 -5.78 27.50 -9.03
N ARG A 333 -4.94 26.70 -8.37
CA ARG A 333 -5.21 26.16 -7.04
C ARG A 333 -4.01 26.45 -6.14
N PRO A 334 -4.20 27.04 -4.95
CA PRO A 334 -3.09 27.30 -4.03
C PRO A 334 -2.52 25.98 -3.47
N PHE A 335 -1.33 26.05 -2.88
CA PHE A 335 -0.85 24.99 -2.00
C PHE A 335 -1.77 24.89 -0.79
N GLN A 336 -2.30 23.70 -0.54
CA GLN A 336 -3.15 23.40 0.61
C GLN A 336 -2.41 22.42 1.50
N ALA A 337 -2.29 22.77 2.78
CA ALA A 337 -1.83 21.82 3.77
C ALA A 337 -2.94 20.78 4.03
N HIS A 338 -2.56 19.51 4.16
CA HIS A 338 -3.50 18.47 4.55
C HIS A 338 -4.09 18.70 5.94
N ALA A 339 -3.31 19.31 6.84
CA ALA A 339 -3.74 19.70 8.19
C ALA A 339 -4.40 18.57 8.99
N ALA A 340 -3.76 17.39 9.01
CA ALA A 340 -4.15 16.29 9.88
C ALA A 340 -4.13 16.72 11.35
N ILE A 341 -5.07 16.20 12.16
CA ILE A 341 -5.25 16.61 13.56
C ILE A 341 -4.00 16.26 14.39
N GLY A 342 -3.45 15.07 14.16
CA GLY A 342 -2.19 14.66 14.78
C GLY A 342 -1.05 14.54 13.75
N PRO A 343 0.21 14.64 14.22
CA PRO A 343 1.39 14.67 13.37
C PRO A 343 1.67 13.30 12.75
N SER A 344 2.47 13.27 11.69
CA SER A 344 2.95 12.00 11.16
C SER A 344 3.74 11.22 12.22
N CYS A 345 3.53 9.91 12.29
CA CYS A 345 4.13 9.04 13.31
C CYS A 345 4.49 7.67 12.73
N ALA A 346 5.61 7.14 13.20
CA ALA A 346 6.02 5.77 12.98
C ALA A 346 6.71 5.23 14.23
N VAL A 347 6.55 3.93 14.45
CA VAL A 347 7.31 3.15 15.45
C VAL A 347 8.17 2.16 14.67
N ALA A 348 9.44 2.04 15.03
CA ALA A 348 10.37 1.12 14.42
C ALA A 348 10.99 0.22 15.50
N HIS A 349 11.16 -1.06 15.18
CA HIS A 349 11.79 -2.04 16.05
C HIS A 349 12.74 -2.92 15.24
N TRP A 350 13.97 -3.03 15.70
CA TRP A 350 14.96 -3.92 15.11
C TRP A 350 15.07 -5.18 15.96
N GLU A 351 14.82 -6.34 15.38
CA GLU A 351 14.83 -7.62 16.09
C GLU A 351 15.41 -8.71 15.18
N ASN A 352 16.39 -9.45 15.67
CA ASN A 352 17.00 -10.59 14.96
C ASN A 352 17.45 -10.26 13.51
N GLY A 353 18.02 -9.07 13.30
CA GLY A 353 18.47 -8.62 11.99
C GLY A 353 17.36 -8.09 11.07
N LYS A 354 16.12 -8.01 11.54
CA LYS A 354 14.96 -7.53 10.77
C LYS A 354 14.41 -6.23 11.34
N LEU A 355 13.94 -5.37 10.46
CA LEU A 355 13.30 -4.11 10.78
C LEU A 355 11.78 -4.23 10.65
N HIS A 356 11.07 -4.01 11.76
CA HIS A 356 9.62 -3.86 11.78
C HIS A 356 9.26 -2.39 11.91
N VAL A 357 8.39 -1.87 11.04
CA VAL A 357 7.94 -0.48 11.04
C VAL A 357 6.42 -0.44 11.05
N TRP A 358 5.84 0.18 12.08
CA TRP A 358 4.44 0.56 12.13
C TRP A 358 4.28 2.01 11.75
N SER A 359 3.40 2.31 10.79
CA SER A 359 3.17 3.68 10.33
C SER A 359 1.75 3.82 9.80
N HIS A 360 1.22 5.05 9.82
CA HIS A 360 -0.04 5.39 9.15
C HIS A 360 0.11 5.65 7.65
N THR A 361 1.17 5.13 7.03
CA THR A 361 1.40 5.25 5.59
C THR A 361 0.24 4.66 4.78
N GLN A 362 -0.06 5.31 3.65
CA GLN A 362 -1.03 4.82 2.67
C GLN A 362 -0.45 3.81 1.70
N GLY A 363 0.88 3.65 1.67
CA GLY A 363 1.58 2.74 0.78
C GLY A 363 2.66 1.96 1.53
N PRO A 364 2.29 0.92 2.29
CA PRO A 364 3.25 0.10 3.04
C PRO A 364 4.37 -0.47 2.16
N PHE A 365 4.04 -0.96 0.96
CA PHE A 365 5.01 -1.52 0.01
C PHE A 365 5.95 -0.47 -0.59
N PRO A 366 5.46 0.68 -1.12
CA PRO A 366 6.33 1.79 -1.46
C PRO A 366 7.24 2.24 -0.31
N LEU A 367 6.70 2.39 0.91
CA LEU A 367 7.50 2.80 2.07
C LEU A 367 8.62 1.78 2.37
N ARG A 368 8.33 0.47 2.30
CA ARG A 368 9.34 -0.57 2.44
C ARG A 368 10.47 -0.41 1.43
N GLY A 369 10.14 -0.10 0.18
CA GLY A 369 11.12 0.15 -0.88
C GLY A 369 12.00 1.36 -0.60
N GLU A 370 11.43 2.46 -0.10
CA GLU A 370 12.19 3.66 0.27
C GLU A 370 13.07 3.44 1.50
N LEU A 371 12.58 2.69 2.51
CA LEU A 371 13.37 2.30 3.68
C LEU A 371 14.55 1.41 3.30
N ALA A 372 14.35 0.43 2.41
CA ALA A 372 15.42 -0.43 1.90
C ALA A 372 16.55 0.38 1.26
N LYS A 373 16.20 1.39 0.45
CA LYS A 373 17.19 2.30 -0.17
C LYS A 373 17.90 3.16 0.88
N ALA A 374 17.15 3.76 1.79
CA ALA A 374 17.69 4.66 2.81
C ALA A 374 18.65 3.93 3.77
N LEU A 375 18.28 2.73 4.19
CA LEU A 375 19.04 1.93 5.16
C LEU A 375 20.05 0.97 4.49
N LYS A 376 19.99 0.84 3.17
CA LYS A 376 20.84 -0.07 2.37
C LYS A 376 20.76 -1.53 2.82
N ILE A 377 19.54 -1.99 3.15
CA ILE A 377 19.25 -3.38 3.53
C ILE A 377 18.24 -4.00 2.56
N PRO A 378 18.21 -5.34 2.42
CA PRO A 378 17.24 -6.02 1.58
C PRO A 378 15.79 -5.71 1.98
N PRO A 379 14.87 -5.49 1.02
CA PRO A 379 13.44 -5.34 1.33
C PRO A 379 12.84 -6.54 2.09
N SER A 380 13.41 -7.74 1.94
CA SER A 380 13.00 -8.95 2.67
C SER A 380 13.24 -8.87 4.18
N ASP A 381 14.14 -7.98 4.62
CA ASP A 381 14.48 -7.80 6.02
C ASP A 381 13.66 -6.66 6.65
N ILE A 382 12.75 -6.05 5.89
CA ILE A 382 11.87 -4.98 6.35
C ILE A 382 10.41 -5.43 6.28
N THR A 383 9.70 -5.32 7.39
CA THR A 383 8.24 -5.41 7.43
C THR A 383 7.67 -4.05 7.75
N VAL A 384 6.88 -3.50 6.84
CA VAL A 384 6.03 -2.34 7.11
C VAL A 384 4.61 -2.82 7.35
N THR A 385 4.03 -2.40 8.46
CA THR A 385 2.66 -2.69 8.85
C THR A 385 1.89 -1.39 9.05
N HIS A 386 0.76 -1.26 8.37
CA HIS A 386 -0.12 -0.12 8.57
C HIS A 386 -0.75 -0.11 9.97
N ARG A 387 -0.80 1.07 10.56
CA ARG A 387 -1.59 1.40 11.75
C ARG A 387 -2.28 2.71 11.53
N GLU A 388 -3.53 2.84 11.97
CA GLU A 388 -4.29 4.04 11.68
C GLU A 388 -3.61 5.29 12.24
N GLY A 389 -3.79 6.42 11.54
CA GLY A 389 -3.32 7.73 11.97
C GLY A 389 -4.49 8.68 12.20
N SER A 390 -4.22 9.80 12.84
CA SER A 390 -5.16 10.88 13.14
C SER A 390 -5.50 11.75 11.92
N GLY A 391 -5.82 11.11 10.79
CA GLY A 391 -6.13 11.74 9.50
C GLY A 391 -4.95 11.82 8.53
N CYS A 392 -5.25 11.85 7.23
CA CYS A 392 -4.28 12.06 6.16
C CYS A 392 -4.67 13.16 5.17
N TYR A 393 -5.96 13.26 4.79
CA TYR A 393 -6.53 14.27 3.88
C TYR A 393 -5.76 14.49 2.57
N GLY A 394 -4.96 13.51 2.16
CA GLY A 394 -3.99 13.56 1.09
C GLY A 394 -2.80 12.66 1.43
N HIS A 395 -1.58 13.01 1.01
CA HIS A 395 -0.41 12.13 1.23
C HIS A 395 0.20 12.33 2.62
N ASN A 396 0.43 11.21 3.31
CA ASN A 396 0.98 11.11 4.66
C ASN A 396 2.23 10.25 4.68
#